data_AF-A0A4Q5QIM9-F1
#
_entry.id   AF-A0A4Q5QIM9-F1
#
_cell.length_a   1.000
_cell.length_b   1.000
_cell.length_c   1.000
_cell.angle_alpha   90.00
_cell.angle_beta   90.00
_cell.angle_gamma   90.00
#
_symmetry.space_group_name_H-M   'P 1'
#
loop_
_entity.id
_entity.type
_entity.pdbx_description
1 polymer ?
#
loop_
_entity_poly.entity_id
_entity_poly.type
_entity_poly.pdbx_seq_one_letter_code
_entity_poly.pdbx_strand_id
1 'polypeptide(L)'
;MRLRICAPETKPLPTTGFTAAVNAGKIVVNFVERDSNAWKTGINVNDELLAINGNRITDLEKSLQFQLSGDEIEITLIRDGKLMKIPLTLQNQHKIKYQIEEIAEPSSQQISARNKWLKL
;
A
#
# COMPACT_ATOMS: atom_id res chain seq x y z
N MET A 1 13.23 -18.57 18.90
CA MET A 1 12.74 -17.61 17.88
C MET A 1 11.28 -17.93 17.64
N ARG A 2 10.38 -16.94 17.78
CA ARG A 2 8.95 -17.13 17.55
C ARG A 2 8.49 -16.08 16.54
N LEU A 3 7.78 -16.51 15.51
CA LEU A 3 7.04 -15.59 14.66
C LEU A 3 5.84 -15.11 15.48
N ARG A 4 5.79 -13.80 15.76
CA ARG A 4 4.57 -13.16 16.26
C ARG A 4 3.95 -12.38 15.11
N ILE A 5 2.63 -12.47 15.02
CA ILE A 5 1.85 -11.50 14.26
C ILE A 5 1.80 -10.26 15.16
N CYS A 6 2.49 -9.19 14.79
CA CYS A 6 2.27 -7.91 15.43
C CYS A 6 0.88 -7.44 14.99
N ALA A 7 -0.03 -7.24 15.94
CA ALA A 7 -1.24 -6.48 15.65
C ALA A 7 -0.80 -5.10 15.13
N PRO A 8 -1.39 -4.58 14.04
CA PRO A 8 -1.05 -3.24 13.59
C PRO A 8 -1.36 -2.27 14.72
N GLU A 9 -0.34 -1.62 15.29
CA GLU A 9 -0.48 -0.73 16.45
C GLU A 9 -1.29 0.55 16.18
N THR A 10 -1.74 0.77 14.95
CA THR A 10 -2.45 1.98 14.54
C THR A 10 -3.69 1.65 13.72
N LYS A 11 -4.71 2.51 13.84
CA LYS A 11 -5.92 2.52 12.99
C LYS A 11 -5.48 2.28 11.53
N PRO A 12 -6.10 1.34 10.80
CA PRO A 12 -5.67 1.00 9.45
C PRO A 12 -5.65 2.28 8.61
N LEU A 13 -4.49 2.59 8.05
CA LEU A 13 -4.34 3.73 7.15
C LEU A 13 -5.28 3.52 5.94
N PRO A 14 -5.87 4.60 5.41
CA PRO A 14 -6.59 4.50 4.16
C PRO A 14 -5.64 4.02 3.07
N THR A 15 -6.11 3.13 2.21
CA THR A 15 -5.40 2.70 1.03
C THR A 15 -6.28 2.78 -0.19
N THR A 16 -5.66 3.11 -1.33
CA THR A 16 -6.32 3.09 -2.63
C THR A 16 -6.47 1.68 -3.18
N GLY A 17 -5.62 0.73 -2.77
CA GLY A 17 -5.56 -0.60 -3.37
C GLY A 17 -4.76 -0.66 -4.68
N PHE A 18 -3.98 0.37 -4.99
CA PHE A 18 -2.97 0.33 -6.05
C PHE A 18 -1.68 0.99 -5.56
N THR A 19 -0.57 0.71 -6.23
CA THR A 19 0.71 1.41 -6.04
C THR A 19 1.05 2.16 -7.31
N ALA A 20 1.62 3.34 -7.14
CA ALA A 20 2.12 4.15 -8.23
C ALA A 20 3.55 4.60 -7.93
N ALA A 21 4.36 4.73 -8.97
CA ALA A 21 5.73 5.18 -8.87
C ALA A 21 5.98 6.33 -9.84
N VAL A 22 6.95 7.18 -9.50
CA VAL A 22 7.41 8.22 -10.42
C VAL A 22 8.24 7.55 -11.51
N ASN A 23 7.80 7.68 -12.76
CA ASN A 23 8.51 7.23 -13.95
C ASN A 23 8.59 8.40 -14.94
N ALA A 24 9.82 8.82 -15.29
CA ALA A 24 10.09 9.93 -16.20
C ALA A 24 9.33 11.24 -15.86
N GLY A 25 9.21 11.54 -14.56
CA GLY A 25 8.49 12.75 -14.08
C GLY A 25 6.97 12.62 -14.01
N LYS A 26 6.42 11.44 -14.33
CA LYS A 26 4.99 11.14 -14.28
C LYS A 26 4.71 10.12 -13.17
N ILE A 27 3.55 10.22 -12.52
CA ILE A 27 3.13 9.21 -11.53
C ILE A 27 2.35 8.15 -12.27
N VAL A 28 2.88 6.93 -12.33
CA VAL A 28 2.30 5.84 -13.12
C VAL A 28 1.93 4.69 -12.20
N VAL A 29 0.72 4.16 -12.35
CA VAL A 29 0.26 2.97 -11.63
C VAL A 29 1.09 1.76 -12.08
N ASN A 30 1.75 1.09 -11.14
CA ASN A 30 2.59 -0.08 -11.43
C ASN A 30 1.99 -1.40 -10.94
N PHE A 31 1.07 -1.33 -9.98
CA PHE A 31 0.42 -2.49 -9.39
C PHE A 31 -0.99 -2.12 -8.93
N VAL A 32 -1.94 -3.02 -9.18
CA VAL A 32 -3.31 -2.92 -8.67
C VAL A 32 -3.62 -4.19 -7.91
N GLU A 33 -4.03 -4.05 -6.66
CA GLU A 33 -4.38 -5.17 -5.80
C GLU A 33 -5.70 -5.79 -6.27
N ARG A 34 -5.74 -7.13 -6.37
CA ARG A 34 -6.95 -7.84 -6.77
C ARG A 34 -8.05 -7.67 -5.72
N ASP A 35 -9.30 -7.59 -6.16
CA ASP A 35 -10.51 -7.40 -5.33
C ASP A 35 -10.54 -6.09 -4.51
N SER A 36 -9.54 -5.24 -4.69
CA SER A 36 -9.48 -3.89 -4.13
C SER A 36 -10.52 -2.97 -4.78
N ASN A 37 -10.82 -1.84 -4.12
CA ASN A 37 -11.70 -0.84 -4.71
C ASN A 37 -11.13 -0.27 -6.01
N ALA A 38 -9.80 -0.06 -6.10
CA ALA A 38 -9.15 0.37 -7.34
C ALA A 38 -9.35 -0.62 -8.51
N TRP A 39 -9.30 -1.91 -8.23
CA TRP A 39 -9.58 -2.93 -9.23
C TRP A 39 -11.04 -2.89 -9.69
N LYS A 40 -11.97 -2.76 -8.74
CA LYS A 40 -13.42 -2.70 -9.01
C LYS A 40 -13.83 -1.45 -9.79
N THR A 41 -13.16 -0.32 -9.55
CA THR A 41 -13.41 0.94 -10.26
C THR A 41 -12.70 1.03 -11.60
N GLY A 42 -11.86 0.03 -11.95
CA GLY A 42 -11.22 -0.08 -13.25
C GLY A 42 -9.95 0.75 -13.42
N ILE A 43 -9.26 1.05 -12.32
CA ILE A 43 -7.88 1.58 -12.37
C ILE A 43 -6.95 0.47 -12.87
N ASN A 44 -6.09 0.82 -13.82
CA ASN A 44 -5.23 -0.13 -14.51
C ASN A 44 -3.75 0.22 -14.30
N VAL A 45 -2.92 -0.82 -14.41
CA VAL A 45 -1.47 -0.63 -14.55
C VAL A 45 -1.19 0.17 -15.83
N ASN A 46 -0.19 1.06 -15.76
CA ASN A 46 0.20 2.04 -16.77
C ASN A 46 -0.73 3.28 -16.90
N ASP A 47 -1.75 3.41 -16.05
CA ASP A 47 -2.46 4.69 -15.96
C ASP A 47 -1.55 5.78 -15.40
N GLU A 48 -1.54 6.95 -16.05
CA GLU A 48 -0.82 8.12 -15.58
C GLU A 48 -1.73 8.94 -14.66
N LEU A 49 -1.37 9.06 -13.39
CA LEU A 49 -2.11 9.82 -12.41
C LEU A 49 -1.75 11.30 -12.46
N LEU A 50 -2.78 12.14 -12.56
CA LEU A 50 -2.62 13.59 -12.62
C LEU A 50 -3.00 14.28 -11.32
N ALA A 51 -4.20 14.02 -10.84
CA ALA A 51 -4.77 14.75 -9.72
C ALA A 51 -5.69 13.88 -8.87
N ILE A 52 -5.85 14.27 -7.60
CA ILE A 52 -6.83 13.72 -6.67
C ILE A 52 -7.67 14.87 -6.16
N ASN A 53 -9.00 14.77 -6.28
CA ASN A 53 -9.96 15.82 -5.92
C ASN A 53 -9.61 17.18 -6.57
N GLY A 54 -9.18 17.15 -7.83
CA GLY A 54 -8.78 18.34 -8.58
C GLY A 54 -7.38 18.90 -8.24
N ASN A 55 -6.70 18.39 -7.21
CA ASN A 55 -5.37 18.84 -6.82
C ASN A 55 -4.29 18.01 -7.52
N ARG A 56 -3.33 18.69 -8.17
CA ARG A 56 -2.19 18.02 -8.83
C ARG A 56 -1.41 17.22 -7.80
N ILE A 57 -1.18 15.95 -8.09
CA ILE A 57 -0.40 15.07 -7.22
C ILE A 57 1.06 15.03 -7.67
N THR A 58 1.97 15.12 -6.71
CA THR A 58 3.41 14.86 -6.85
C THR A 58 3.84 13.62 -6.08
N ASP A 59 3.08 13.27 -5.05
CA ASP A 59 3.29 12.14 -4.16
C ASP A 59 1.90 11.64 -3.74
N LEU A 60 1.61 10.36 -4.05
CA LEU A 60 0.31 9.75 -3.79
C LEU A 60 0.02 9.66 -2.28
N GLU A 61 1.02 9.27 -1.48
CA GLU A 61 0.82 9.07 -0.04
C GLU A 61 0.55 10.41 0.66
N LYS A 62 1.31 11.45 0.32
CA LYS A 62 1.09 12.80 0.87
C LYS A 62 -0.26 13.38 0.47
N SER A 63 -0.75 13.05 -0.73
CA SER A 63 -2.05 13.53 -1.22
C SER A 63 -3.24 12.91 -0.46
N LEU A 64 -3.01 11.78 0.22
CA LEU A 64 -4.00 11.01 0.95
C LEU A 64 -3.89 11.14 2.48
N GLN A 65 -2.96 11.97 2.97
CA GLN A 65 -2.63 12.07 4.40
C GLN A 65 -3.77 12.59 5.28
N PHE A 66 -4.74 13.30 4.70
CA PHE A 66 -5.87 13.90 5.43
C PHE A 66 -7.19 13.14 5.25
N GLN A 67 -7.16 12.07 4.46
CA GLN A 67 -8.33 11.28 4.14
C GLN A 67 -8.44 10.12 5.13
N LEU A 68 -9.65 9.61 5.27
CA LEU A 68 -9.98 8.47 6.09
C LEU A 68 -10.46 7.31 5.22
N SER A 69 -10.37 6.10 5.76
CA SER A 69 -11.00 4.94 5.13
C SER A 69 -12.51 5.14 5.05
N GLY A 70 -13.09 4.85 3.89
CA GLY A 70 -14.49 5.13 3.57
C GLY A 70 -14.71 6.44 2.82
N ASP A 71 -13.72 7.34 2.78
CA ASP A 71 -13.84 8.57 2.00
C ASP A 71 -13.86 8.26 0.50
N GLU A 72 -14.70 9.00 -0.24
CA GLU A 72 -14.71 8.98 -1.69
C GLU A 72 -13.78 10.07 -2.23
N ILE A 73 -12.90 9.68 -3.15
CA ILE A 73 -11.98 10.59 -3.85
C ILE A 73 -12.18 10.47 -5.36
N GLU A 74 -12.00 11.58 -6.09
CA GLU A 74 -11.97 11.59 -7.55
C GLU A 74 -10.51 11.55 -8.03
N ILE A 75 -10.14 10.48 -8.73
CA ILE A 75 -8.83 10.36 -9.36
C ILE A 75 -8.94 10.83 -10.81
N THR A 76 -8.15 11.84 -11.16
CA THR A 76 -7.95 12.24 -12.55
C THR A 76 -6.71 11.54 -13.10
N LEU A 77 -6.88 10.79 -14.18
CA LEU A 77 -5.81 10.04 -14.84
C LEU A 77 -5.82 10.24 -16.36
N ILE A 78 -4.72 9.86 -17.02
CA ILE A 78 -4.63 9.73 -18.46
C ILE A 78 -4.47 8.25 -18.81
N ARG A 79 -5.30 7.79 -19.75
CA ARG A 79 -5.19 6.48 -20.40
C ARG A 79 -5.29 6.67 -21.90
N ASP A 80 -4.28 6.20 -22.65
CA ASP A 80 -4.21 6.35 -24.11
C ASP A 80 -4.42 7.79 -24.60
N GLY A 81 -3.87 8.76 -23.87
CA GLY A 81 -4.00 10.20 -24.18
C GLY A 81 -5.36 10.81 -23.83
N LYS A 82 -6.30 10.04 -23.29
CA LYS A 82 -7.61 10.53 -22.85
C LYS A 82 -7.59 10.82 -21.36
N LEU A 83 -8.09 12.00 -21.00
CA LEU A 83 -8.32 12.37 -19.60
C LEU A 83 -9.57 11.63 -19.07
N MET A 84 -9.42 10.94 -17.95
CA MET A 84 -10.50 10.22 -17.28
C MET A 84 -10.58 10.65 -15.82
N LYS A 85 -11.80 10.63 -15.30
CA LYS A 85 -12.08 10.85 -13.87
C LYS A 85 -12.76 9.62 -13.33
N ILE A 86 -12.15 9.00 -12.32
CA ILE A 86 -12.64 7.77 -11.71
C ILE A 86 -12.89 8.04 -10.23
N PRO A 87 -14.14 7.89 -9.74
CA PRO A 87 -14.40 7.91 -8.31
C PRO A 87 -13.83 6.64 -7.66
N LEU A 88 -13.19 6.79 -6.52
CA LEU A 88 -12.60 5.71 -5.74
C LEU A 88 -12.92 5.91 -4.26
N THR A 89 -13.50 4.91 -3.63
CA THR A 89 -13.65 4.87 -2.18
C THR A 89 -12.40 4.27 -1.53
N LEU A 90 -11.81 4.96 -0.58
CA LEU A 90 -10.65 4.48 0.16
C LEU A 90 -11.04 3.31 1.07
N GLN A 91 -10.20 2.27 1.11
CA GLN A 91 -10.42 1.09 1.94
C GLN A 91 -9.40 1.03 3.08
N ASN A 92 -9.66 0.20 4.08
CA ASN A 92 -8.68 -0.06 5.13
C ASN A 92 -7.49 -0.84 4.59
N GLN A 93 -6.28 -0.42 4.94
CA GLN A 93 -5.09 -1.18 4.61
C GLN A 93 -5.01 -2.45 5.48
N HIS A 94 -5.22 -3.62 4.88
CA HIS A 94 -5.13 -4.92 5.55
C HIS A 94 -3.70 -5.51 5.57
N LYS A 95 -2.66 -4.66 5.62
CA LYS A 95 -1.26 -5.13 5.65
C LYS A 95 -0.87 -5.58 7.05
N ILE A 96 -0.67 -6.89 7.22
CA ILE A 96 -0.10 -7.47 8.43
C ILE A 96 1.42 -7.34 8.35
N LYS A 97 2.05 -6.69 9.34
CA LYS A 97 3.51 -6.68 9.48
C LYS A 97 3.93 -7.85 10.34
N TYR A 98 4.76 -8.73 9.77
CA TYR A 98 5.40 -9.81 10.51
C TYR A 98 6.72 -9.31 11.09
N GLN A 99 6.92 -9.51 12.38
CA GLN A 99 8.20 -9.25 13.04
C GLN A 99 8.69 -10.54 13.66
N ILE A 100 10.00 -10.77 13.53
CA ILE A 100 10.63 -11.90 14.19
C ILE A 100 11.27 -11.40 15.47
N GLU A 101 10.88 -12.02 16.58
CA GLU A 101 11.42 -11.70 17.89
C GLU A 101 12.11 -12.92 18.51
N GLU A 102 13.13 -12.63 19.29
CA GLU A 102 13.72 -13.62 20.17
C GLU A 102 12.77 -13.93 21.32
N ILE A 103 12.74 -15.21 21.69
CA ILE A 103 11.95 -15.63 22.85
C ILE A 103 12.81 -15.33 24.07
N ALA A 104 12.21 -14.80 25.14
CA ALA A 104 12.92 -14.40 26.36
C ALA A 104 13.79 -15.53 26.96
N GLU A 105 13.35 -16.78 26.85
CA GLU A 105 14.07 -17.96 27.31
C GLU A 105 14.18 -18.98 26.17
N PRO A 106 15.21 -18.88 25.31
CA PRO A 106 15.41 -19.82 24.21
C PRO A 106 16.08 -21.10 24.72
N SER A 107 15.57 -22.27 24.30
CA SER A 107 16.23 -23.56 24.55
C SER A 107 17.54 -23.69 23.76
N SER A 108 18.46 -24.54 24.23
CA SER A 108 19.76 -24.78 23.56
C SER A 108 19.62 -25.21 22.09
N GLN A 109 18.58 -25.98 21.77
CA GLN A 109 18.26 -26.41 20.40
C GLN A 109 17.84 -25.22 19.53
N GLN A 110 17.04 -24.30 20.08
CA GLN A 110 16.60 -23.09 19.38
C GLN A 110 17.75 -22.11 19.15
N ILE A 111 18.70 -22.01 20.08
CA ILE A 111 19.92 -21.18 19.92
C ILE A 111 20.78 -21.75 18.79
N SER A 112 20.99 -23.06 18.76
CA SER A 112 21.78 -23.72 17.69
C SER A 112 21.14 -23.52 16.31
N ALA A 113 19.82 -23.73 16.21
CA ALA A 113 19.09 -23.48 14.96
C ALA A 113 19.18 -22.01 14.51
N ARG A 114 19.00 -21.06 15.45
CA ARG A 114 19.13 -19.62 15.19
C ARG A 114 20.51 -19.27 14.64
N ASN A 115 21.58 -19.70 15.30
CA ASN A 115 22.96 -19.37 14.89
C ASN A 115 23.29 -19.96 13.52
N LYS A 116 22.77 -21.16 13.21
CA LYS A 116 22.94 -21.81 11.91
C LYS A 116 22.20 -21.09 10.78
N TRP A 117 20.98 -20.58 11.05
CA TRP A 117 20.11 -20.01 10.01
C TRP A 117 20.32 -18.52 9.79
N LEU A 118 20.54 -17.75 10.85
CA LEU A 118 20.60 -16.28 10.76
C LEU A 118 22.01 -15.74 10.67
N LYS A 119 23.05 -16.56 10.93
CA LYS A 119 24.47 -16.14 10.91
C LYS A 119 24.70 -14.78 11.59
N LEU A 120 24.08 -14.58 12.76
CA LEU A 120 24.23 -13.39 13.59
C LEU A 120 25.63 -13.32 14.22
#